data_AF-A0A1B0BZ09-F1
#
_entry.id   AF-A0A1B0BZ09-F1
#
_cell.length_a   1.000
_cell.length_b   1.000
_cell.length_c   1.000
_cell.angle_alpha   90.00
_cell.angle_beta   90.00
_cell.angle_gamma   90.00
#
_symmetry.space_group_name_H-M   'P 1'
#
loop_
_entity.id
_entity.type
_entity.pdbx_description
1 polymer ?
#
loop_
_entity_poly.entity_id
_entity_poly.type
_entity_poly.pdbx_seq_one_letter_code
_entity_poly.pdbx_strand_id
1 'polypeptide(L)'
;MCFARSLLKTCRRIYLERPLLGNCITYAILYPMGSFLHQNIDDKNYKHYDYVTMMRFSLFGAFYVAPLLHGWIKLTSAMWPNTNFKSGLAKTLVEQVSLSPLSSYTFFLGMALLEGKTFQNARKEANEKFLPTFKVSSNV
;
A
#
# COMPACT_ATOMS: atom_id res chain seq x y z
N MET A 1 -26.13 -8.82 19.24
CA MET A 1 -26.38 -7.50 18.62
C MET A 1 -25.74 -6.31 19.36
N CYS A 2 -25.47 -6.34 20.68
CA CYS A 2 -24.76 -5.27 21.39
C CYS A 2 -23.28 -5.08 20.99
N PHE A 3 -22.56 -6.18 20.75
CA PHE A 3 -21.13 -6.14 20.40
C PHE A 3 -20.88 -5.39 19.07
N ALA A 4 -21.66 -5.69 18.03
CA ALA A 4 -21.55 -5.03 16.73
C ALA A 4 -21.80 -3.50 16.82
N ARG A 5 -22.78 -3.06 17.63
CA ARG A 5 -23.05 -1.63 17.84
C ARG A 5 -21.95 -0.93 18.63
N SER A 6 -21.36 -1.62 19.61
CA SER A 6 -20.21 -1.10 20.36
C SER A 6 -18.98 -0.98 19.47
N LEU A 7 -18.72 -1.99 18.64
CA LEU A 7 -17.61 -2.00 17.69
C LEU A 7 -17.75 -0.86 16.66
N LEU A 8 -18.94 -0.68 16.10
CA LEU A 8 -19.24 0.42 15.17
C LEU A 8 -19.04 1.80 15.80
N LYS A 9 -19.43 1.99 17.06
CA LYS A 9 -19.20 3.25 17.79
C LYS A 9 -17.70 3.51 18.01
N THR A 10 -16.94 2.48 18.36
CA THR A 10 -15.48 2.59 18.55
C THR A 10 -14.74 2.84 17.24
N CYS A 11 -15.08 2.13 16.16
CA CYS A 11 -14.53 2.37 14.82
C CYS A 11 -14.82 3.80 14.35
N ARG A 12 -16.06 4.27 14.54
CA ARG A 12 -16.45 5.65 14.20
C ARG A 12 -15.66 6.68 15.02
N ARG A 13 -15.41 6.43 16.31
CA ARG A 13 -14.60 7.32 17.16
C ARG A 13 -13.14 7.37 16.70
N ILE A 14 -12.52 6.22 16.42
CA ILE A 14 -11.14 6.14 15.94
C ILE A 14 -10.98 6.88 14.60
N TYR A 15 -11.93 6.70 13.68
CA TYR A 15 -11.89 7.34 12.36
C TYR A 15 -12.12 8.86 12.42
N LEU A 16 -12.93 9.34 13.36
CA LEU A 16 -13.25 10.77 13.53
C LEU A 16 -12.22 11.53 14.37
N GLU A 17 -11.69 10.94 15.44
CA GLU A 17 -10.79 11.63 16.37
C GLU A 17 -9.31 11.52 15.97
N ARG A 18 -8.95 10.44 15.26
CA ARG A 18 -7.57 10.13 14.85
C ARG A 18 -7.54 9.47 13.46
N PRO A 19 -7.85 10.23 12.38
CA PRO A 19 -7.93 9.68 11.02
C PRO A 19 -6.65 8.97 10.56
N LEU A 20 -5.49 9.41 11.06
CA LEU A 20 -4.20 8.74 10.84
C LEU A 20 -4.15 7.31 11.42
N LEU A 21 -4.62 7.12 12.66
CA LEU A 21 -4.63 5.80 13.29
C LEU A 21 -5.64 4.88 12.61
N GLY A 22 -6.80 5.41 12.21
CA GLY A 22 -7.78 4.67 11.40
C GLY A 22 -7.18 4.17 10.09
N ASN A 23 -6.43 5.02 9.39
CA ASN A 23 -5.73 4.63 8.16
C ASN A 23 -4.68 3.55 8.45
N CYS A 24 -3.82 3.72 9.45
CA CYS A 24 -2.80 2.73 9.82
C CYS A 24 -3.41 1.35 10.11
N ILE A 25 -4.50 1.29 10.88
CA ILE A 25 -5.21 0.03 11.17
C ILE A 25 -5.81 -0.58 9.90
N THR A 26 -6.42 0.25 9.05
CA THR A 26 -7.02 -0.21 7.79
C THR A 26 -5.95 -0.82 6.88
N TYR A 27 -4.81 -0.14 6.71
CA TYR A 27 -3.71 -0.64 5.89
C TYR A 27 -2.99 -1.84 6.51
N ALA A 28 -2.91 -1.93 7.85
CA ALA A 28 -2.36 -3.07 8.56
C ALA A 28 -3.12 -4.37 8.27
N ILE A 29 -4.43 -4.29 7.97
CA ILE A 29 -5.29 -5.44 7.66
C ILE A 29 -5.37 -5.66 6.14
N LEU A 30 -5.51 -4.58 5.36
CA LEU A 30 -5.71 -4.65 3.92
C LEU A 30 -4.51 -5.25 3.19
N TYR A 31 -3.29 -4.87 3.58
CA TYR A 31 -2.05 -5.36 2.94
C TYR A 31 -1.80 -6.87 3.14
N PRO A 32 -1.86 -7.44 4.35
CA PRO A 32 -1.70 -8.88 4.53
C PRO A 32 -2.87 -9.66 3.91
N MET A 33 -4.08 -9.10 3.88
CA MET A 33 -5.21 -9.72 3.18
C MET A 33 -4.96 -9.79 1.66
N GLY A 34 -4.38 -8.74 1.07
CA GLY A 34 -3.95 -8.74 -0.32
C GLY A 34 -2.86 -9.78 -0.59
N SER A 35 -1.86 -9.89 0.29
CA SER A 35 -0.82 -10.93 0.19
C SER A 35 -1.41 -12.34 0.30
N PHE A 36 -2.36 -12.55 1.20
CA PHE A 36 -3.09 -13.81 1.33
C PHE A 36 -3.84 -14.15 0.04
N LEU A 37 -4.60 -13.21 -0.53
CA LEU A 37 -5.29 -13.45 -1.80
C LEU A 37 -4.31 -13.77 -2.94
N HIS A 38 -3.17 -13.08 -2.99
CA HIS A 38 -2.14 -13.33 -3.99
C HIS A 38 -1.57 -14.75 -3.85
N GLN A 39 -1.23 -15.16 -2.63
CA GLN A 39 -0.76 -16.51 -2.34
C GLN A 39 -1.82 -17.57 -2.74
N ASN A 40 -3.10 -17.32 -2.47
CA ASN A 40 -4.17 -18.25 -2.87
C ASN A 40 -4.38 -18.36 -4.38
N ILE A 41 -4.07 -17.32 -5.16
CA ILE A 41 -4.18 -17.34 -6.62
C ILE A 41 -2.93 -17.97 -7.26
N ASP A 42 -1.75 -17.72 -6.70
CA ASP A 42 -0.46 -18.13 -7.27
C ASP A 42 -0.05 -19.56 -6.84
N ASP A 43 -0.50 -20.03 -5.68
CA ASP A 43 -0.22 -21.39 -5.22
C ASP A 43 -0.95 -22.44 -6.05
N LYS A 44 -0.24 -23.00 -7.03
CA LYS A 44 -0.59 -24.27 -7.67
C LYS A 44 -0.37 -25.48 -6.74
N ASN A 45 0.24 -25.31 -5.57
CA ASN A 45 0.49 -26.37 -4.59
C ASN A 45 0.27 -25.86 -3.15
N TYR A 46 -0.93 -26.10 -2.61
CA TYR A 46 -1.48 -25.72 -1.30
C TYR A 46 -0.71 -26.17 -0.02
N LYS A 47 0.62 -26.29 -0.03
CA LYS A 47 1.35 -26.90 1.09
C LYS A 47 1.78 -25.93 2.18
N HIS A 48 2.12 -24.66 1.89
CA HIS A 48 2.57 -23.72 2.93
C HIS A 48 2.29 -22.25 2.58
N TYR A 49 1.43 -21.59 3.36
CA TYR A 49 1.28 -20.13 3.34
C TYR A 49 2.48 -19.45 4.02
N ASP A 50 3.01 -18.40 3.41
CA ASP A 50 4.08 -17.59 3.98
C ASP A 50 3.50 -16.47 4.87
N TYR A 51 3.24 -16.85 6.13
CA TYR A 51 2.78 -15.94 7.17
C TYR A 51 3.81 -14.86 7.53
N VAL A 52 5.10 -15.11 7.33
CA VAL A 52 6.17 -14.13 7.61
C VAL A 52 6.08 -12.99 6.59
N THR A 53 5.87 -13.33 5.33
CA THR A 53 5.62 -12.35 4.28
C THR A 53 4.34 -11.56 4.57
N MET A 54 3.23 -12.19 4.98
CA MET A 54 2.03 -11.46 5.38
C MET A 54 2.28 -10.45 6.51
N MET A 55 3.05 -10.82 7.53
CA MET A 55 3.41 -9.88 8.62
C MET A 55 4.25 -8.70 8.12
N ARG A 56 5.21 -8.92 7.23
CA ARG A 56 6.00 -7.84 6.61
C ARG A 56 5.13 -6.88 5.82
N PHE A 57 4.16 -7.39 5.06
CA PHE A 57 3.17 -6.58 4.34
C PHE A 57 2.31 -5.75 5.30
N SER A 58 1.90 -6.31 6.44
CA SER A 58 1.16 -5.58 7.48
C SER A 58 1.97 -4.42 8.05
N LEU A 59 3.24 -4.66 8.41
CA LEU A 59 4.14 -3.62 8.91
C LEU A 59 4.38 -2.53 7.86
N PHE A 60 4.64 -2.90 6.61
CA PHE A 60 4.83 -1.96 5.53
C PHE A 60 3.57 -1.11 5.26
N GLY A 61 2.40 -1.74 5.22
CA GLY A 61 1.11 -1.06 5.04
C GLY A 61 0.81 -0.07 6.17
N ALA A 62 1.00 -0.50 7.43
CA ALA A 62 0.67 0.30 8.60
C ALA A 62 1.60 1.51 8.79
N PHE A 63 2.91 1.31 8.64
CA PHE A 63 3.91 2.30 9.03
C PHE A 63 4.45 3.14 7.86
N TYR A 64 4.41 2.63 6.63
CA TYR A 64 4.93 3.35 5.47
C TYR A 64 3.82 3.87 4.56
N VAL A 65 2.90 2.98 4.15
CA VAL A 65 1.85 3.34 3.19
C VAL A 65 0.82 4.30 3.80
N ALA A 66 0.40 4.05 5.04
CA ALA A 66 -0.61 4.89 5.68
C ALA A 66 -0.16 6.36 5.85
N PRO A 67 1.06 6.67 6.33
CA PRO A 67 1.56 8.05 6.35
C PRO A 67 1.76 8.65 4.96
N LEU A 68 2.30 7.87 4.00
CA LEU A 68 2.53 8.33 2.63
C LEU A 68 1.21 8.77 1.98
N LEU A 69 0.18 7.94 2.06
CA LEU A 69 -1.12 8.25 1.47
C LEU A 69 -1.80 9.41 2.18
N HIS A 70 -1.68 9.51 3.50
CA HIS A 70 -2.20 10.67 4.23
C HIS A 70 -1.54 11.98 3.77
N GLY A 71 -0.22 11.96 3.56
CA GLY A 71 0.52 13.08 2.98
C GLY A 71 0.04 13.41 1.56
N TRP A 72 -0.17 12.38 0.72
CA TRP A 72 -0.66 12.55 -0.65
C TRP A 72 -2.07 13.15 -0.71
N ILE A 73 -2.98 12.70 0.16
CA ILE A 73 -4.33 13.26 0.24
C ILE A 73 -4.26 14.75 0.62
N LYS A 74 -3.43 15.13 1.60
CA LYS A 74 -3.22 16.55 1.95
C LYS A 74 -2.65 17.36 0.79
N LEU A 75 -1.63 16.84 0.10
CA LEU A 75 -0.99 17.51 -1.03
C LEU A 75 -1.98 17.72 -2.18
N THR A 76 -2.73 16.68 -2.54
CA THR A 76 -3.73 16.75 -3.62
C THR A 76 -4.91 17.65 -3.26
N SER A 77 -5.34 17.70 -2.00
CA SER A 77 -6.34 18.65 -1.52
C SER A 77 -5.84 20.10 -1.58
N ALA A 78 -4.54 20.34 -1.37
CA ALA A 78 -3.94 21.67 -1.49
C ALA A 78 -3.76 22.10 -2.96
N MET A 79 -3.32 21.19 -3.84
CA MET A 79 -3.11 21.47 -5.27
C MET A 79 -4.43 21.66 -6.02
N TRP A 80 -5.47 20.89 -5.68
CA TRP A 80 -6.78 20.94 -6.33
C TRP A 80 -7.91 21.13 -5.31
N PRO A 81 -8.14 22.37 -4.85
CA PRO A 81 -9.21 22.68 -3.89
C PRO A 81 -10.61 22.53 -4.50
N ASN A 82 -10.74 22.64 -5.82
CA ASN A 82 -12.03 22.55 -6.52
C ASN A 82 -12.39 21.09 -6.85
N THR A 83 -13.56 20.64 -6.41
CA THR A 83 -14.08 19.28 -6.64
C THR A 83 -14.86 19.19 -7.97
N ASN A 84 -14.18 19.50 -9.08
CA ASN A 84 -14.74 19.35 -10.43
C ASN A 84 -14.35 17.99 -11.04
N PHE A 85 -15.17 17.43 -11.93
CA PHE A 85 -14.85 16.15 -12.60
C PHE A 85 -13.49 16.19 -13.33
N LYS A 86 -13.19 17.30 -14.02
CA LYS A 86 -11.88 17.52 -14.66
C LYS A 86 -10.72 17.52 -13.66
N SER A 87 -10.93 18.12 -12.48
CA SER A 87 -9.97 18.17 -11.38
C SER A 87 -9.76 16.77 -10.78
N GLY A 88 -10.83 15.98 -10.63
CA GLY A 88 -10.77 14.58 -10.22
C GLY A 88 -9.99 13.71 -11.21
N LEU A 89 -10.24 13.85 -12.51
CA LEU A 89 -9.51 13.12 -13.54
C LEU A 89 -8.02 13.48 -13.55
N ALA A 90 -7.69 14.77 -13.48
CA ALA A 90 -6.32 15.24 -13.39
C ALA A 90 -5.61 14.69 -12.14
N LYS A 91 -6.28 14.72 -10.98
CA LYS A 91 -5.76 14.18 -9.72
C LYS A 91 -5.45 12.68 -9.84
N THR A 92 -6.36 11.88 -10.40
CA THR A 92 -6.13 10.44 -10.61
C THR A 92 -4.99 10.19 -11.60
N LEU A 93 -4.90 10.95 -12.70
CA LEU A 93 -3.81 10.80 -13.66
C LEU A 93 -2.45 11.13 -13.04
N VAL A 94 -2.36 12.23 -12.29
CA VAL A 94 -1.12 12.62 -11.59
C VAL A 94 -0.72 11.57 -10.56
N GLU A 95 -1.70 11.01 -9.83
CA GLU A 95 -1.48 9.91 -8.89
C GLU A 95 -0.97 8.65 -9.59
N GLN A 96 -1.58 8.24 -10.70
CA GLN A 96 -1.14 7.06 -11.44
C GLN A 96 0.25 7.25 -12.06
N VAL A 97 0.56 8.43 -12.60
CA VAL A 97 1.86 8.68 -13.25
C VAL A 97 2.98 8.88 -12.23
N SER A 98 2.70 9.53 -11.10
CA SER A 98 3.74 9.89 -10.13
C SER A 98 3.82 8.89 -8.99
N LEU A 99 2.69 8.63 -8.34
CA LEU A 99 2.64 7.83 -7.12
C LEU A 99 2.79 6.34 -7.42
N SER A 100 2.25 5.84 -8.54
CA SER A 100 2.31 4.41 -8.89
C SER A 100 3.74 3.88 -9.08
N PRO A 101 4.62 4.51 -9.90
CA PRO A 101 6.01 4.04 -10.03
C PRO A 101 6.83 4.23 -8.76
N LEU A 102 6.63 5.35 -8.04
CA LEU A 102 7.31 5.61 -6.77
C LEU A 102 6.91 4.60 -5.69
N SER A 103 5.61 4.30 -5.59
CA SER A 103 5.07 3.31 -4.67
C SER A 103 5.60 1.93 -5.00
N SER A 104 5.62 1.55 -6.28
CA SER A 104 6.16 0.25 -6.72
C SER A 104 7.64 0.10 -6.38
N TYR A 105 8.46 1.12 -6.65
CA TYR A 105 9.89 1.11 -6.32
C TYR A 105 10.12 1.00 -4.80
N THR A 106 9.44 1.84 -4.03
CA THR A 106 9.59 1.87 -2.57
C THR A 106 9.01 0.63 -1.89
N PHE A 107 8.01 -0.01 -2.50
CA PHE A 107 7.51 -1.30 -2.09
C PHE A 107 8.57 -2.40 -2.23
N PHE A 108 9.21 -2.54 -3.40
CA PHE A 108 10.27 -3.54 -3.57
C PHE A 108 11.46 -3.29 -2.64
N LEU A 109 11.86 -2.01 -2.50
CA LEU A 109 12.92 -1.62 -1.58
C LEU A 109 12.56 -1.93 -0.13
N GLY A 110 11.36 -1.55 0.32
CA GLY A 110 10.89 -1.75 1.68
C GLY A 110 10.74 -3.22 2.04
N MET A 111 10.20 -4.03 1.13
CA MET A 111 10.09 -5.47 1.33
C MET A 111 11.47 -6.14 1.40
N ALA A 112 12.41 -5.79 0.52
CA ALA A 112 13.77 -6.32 0.58
C ALA A 112 14.51 -5.93 1.88
N LEU A 113 14.27 -4.71 2.40
CA LEU A 113 14.79 -4.30 3.71
C LEU A 113 14.16 -5.10 4.86
N LEU A 114 12.85 -5.34 4.82
CA LEU A 114 12.14 -6.17 5.82
C LEU A 114 12.49 -7.66 5.74
N GLU A 115 13.04 -8.11 4.62
CA GLU A 115 13.68 -9.42 4.47
C GLU A 115 15.06 -9.50 5.13
N GLY A 116 15.61 -8.37 5.59
CA GLY A 116 16.93 -8.29 6.23
C GLY A 116 18.09 -8.08 5.26
N LYS A 117 17.82 -7.71 3.99
CA LYS A 117 18.88 -7.42 3.02
C LYS A 117 19.52 -6.08 3.31
N THR A 118 20.83 -5.98 3.09
CA THR A 118 21.57 -4.70 3.15
C THR A 118 20.99 -3.70 2.13
N PHE A 119 20.98 -2.41 2.47
CA PHE A 119 20.44 -1.34 1.61
C PHE A 119 20.96 -1.36 0.17
N GLN A 120 22.25 -1.69 -0.04
CA GLN A 120 22.81 -1.80 -1.39
C GLN A 120 22.20 -2.96 -2.19
N ASN A 121 21.99 -4.11 -1.56
CA ASN A 121 21.37 -5.28 -2.20
C ASN A 121 19.88 -5.06 -2.44
N ALA A 122 19.18 -4.44 -1.48
CA ALA A 122 17.77 -4.06 -1.62
C ALA A 122 17.57 -3.05 -2.78
N ARG A 123 18.47 -2.07 -2.94
CA ARG A 123 18.44 -1.11 -4.05
C ARG A 123 18.72 -1.77 -5.39
N LYS A 124 19.69 -2.70 -5.44
CA LYS A 124 20.02 -3.46 -6.65
C LYS A 124 18.82 -4.30 -7.09
N GLU A 125 18.20 -5.02 -6.16
CA GLU A 125 17.01 -5.83 -6.43
C GLU A 125 15.80 -4.97 -6.81
N ALA A 126 15.58 -3.82 -6.16
CA ALA A 126 14.52 -2.89 -6.54
C ALA A 126 14.73 -2.39 -7.97
N ASN A 127 15.95 -2.02 -8.38
CA ASN A 127 16.25 -1.64 -9.76
C ASN A 127 16.09 -2.80 -10.74
N GLU A 128 16.57 -3.99 -10.38
CA GLU A 128 16.47 -5.20 -11.20
C GLU A 128 15.03 -5.69 -11.36
N LYS A 129 14.14 -5.45 -10.40
CA LYS A 129 12.70 -5.74 -10.49
C LYS A 129 11.92 -4.61 -11.17
N PHE A 130 12.32 -3.36 -10.98
CA PHE A 130 11.67 -2.19 -11.57
C PHE A 130 11.85 -2.14 -13.10
N LEU A 131 13.05 -2.41 -13.60
CA LEU A 131 13.35 -2.41 -15.03
C LEU A 131 12.50 -3.42 -15.85
N PRO A 132 12.32 -4.69 -15.46
CA PRO A 132 11.43 -5.62 -16.14
C PRO A 132 9.96 -5.22 -16.04
N THR A 133 9.49 -4.66 -14.92
CA THR A 133 8.10 -4.15 -14.84
C THR A 133 7.81 -3.09 -15.90
N PHE A 134 8.79 -2.24 -16.25
CA PHE A 134 8.67 -1.29 -17.36
C PHE A 134 8.94 -1.89 -18.74
N LYS A 135 9.88 -2.85 -18.87
CA LYS A 135 10.20 -3.52 -20.15
C LYS A 135 9.11 -4.48 -20.63
N VAL A 136 8.30 -5.06 -19.75
CA VAL A 136 7.19 -5.94 -20.18
C VAL A 136 6.13 -5.16 -20.96
N SER A 137 6.06 -3.83 -20.80
CA SER A 137 5.23 -2.95 -21.66
C SER A 137 5.82 -2.70 -23.06
N SER A 138 7.08 -3.08 -23.33
CA SER A 138 7.73 -2.88 -24.63
C SER A 138 7.98 -4.16 -25.42
N ASN A 139 7.55 -5.32 -24.90
CA ASN A 139 7.59 -6.62 -25.59
C ASN A 139 6.16 -7.16 -25.81
N VAL A 140 5.26 -6.27 -26.25
CA VAL A 140 4.02 -6.60 -26.95
C VAL A 140 4.08 -5.91 -28.31
#